data_AF-A0AAJ3P1L9-F1
#
_entry.id   AF-A0AAJ3P1L9-F1
#
_cell.length_a   1.000
_cell.length_b   1.000
_cell.length_c   1.000
_cell.angle_alpha   90.00
_cell.angle_beta   90.00
_cell.angle_gamma   90.00
#
_symmetry.space_group_name_H-M   'P 1'
#
loop_
_entity.id
_entity.type
_entity.pdbx_description
1 polymer ?
#
loop_
_entity_poly.entity_id
_entity_poly.type
_entity_poly.pdbx_seq_one_letter_code
_entity_poly.pdbx_strand_id
1 'polypeptide(L)'
;MMIRHSFIVFLAIFPKILMAHPFKHEGLVMSVFDSQFSNGSAIIFSPPHNGDNQNFIYSNGNIKVATQTNYCLSINRDNDDSKAILWECNGEDNQKFTISQNTIRPYDKPDECLTVRQDNTVTSEVCESSSNQTFYIPKVCLYKDVNYRNISECSDNDISNVKENDTLSSISVVNSTGTLFEHFNFEGNKISFHGNIGSLSSLNDKVSSLKISPLRSFLITSDPQLVCQGNCNNISAETSKGNIKKQYEMFNRHHSDVDAVLINGDLTEYGHGSEWNDFENIIKTLGIPYYFGLGNHDMYNNYNDCHENNCFIRSITKLFHHINGKENIASFDAHYYYGYLFPDIVESIKGSLSYSIDFGDVLVIQLNDFESRKNPLSLNQYSSGGWGNGAMRYIIERYQDPGYSWLESQLYSAYKKKQIVIFNQHRDDADAGNLQNLLDKYKVKLRFSGHYHNSVGETRNGFILSGSSALGTYLKAEIDTVKQTAKIYKGVDNTNEPELISTVNLEDSQSITPPQAPAPSPIYVRVKTSGGYEAFVSLIYNTQDGKQETINSDKLLAGNSWEYFVPAGSTIESLEVKNNTGLVWEPQRRIFKVNNIRKDTCFATWGTTLNAAWQQVSCR
;
A
#
# COMPACT_ATOMS: atom_id res chain seq x y z
N MET A 1 -36.07 74.91 -13.40
CA MET A 1 -34.79 74.29 -13.81
C MET A 1 -34.35 73.36 -12.68
N MET A 2 -34.80 72.09 -12.74
CA MET A 2 -34.60 71.07 -11.71
C MET A 2 -33.33 70.26 -12.03
N ILE A 3 -32.38 70.23 -11.11
CA ILE A 3 -31.15 69.45 -11.23
C ILE A 3 -31.40 68.06 -10.61
N ARG A 4 -31.45 67.03 -11.46
CA ARG A 4 -31.46 65.61 -11.04
C ARG A 4 -30.05 65.20 -10.62
N HIS A 5 -29.90 64.76 -9.37
CA HIS A 5 -28.73 64.01 -8.92
C HIS A 5 -28.95 62.52 -9.26
N SER A 6 -28.12 61.98 -10.15
CA SER A 6 -28.01 60.54 -10.38
C SER A 6 -27.07 59.93 -9.35
N PHE A 7 -27.59 59.08 -8.46
CA PHE A 7 -26.77 58.22 -7.62
C PHE A 7 -26.28 57.03 -8.45
N ILE A 8 -24.97 56.97 -8.70
CA ILE A 8 -24.29 55.79 -9.21
C ILE A 8 -24.00 54.89 -8.01
N VAL A 9 -24.69 53.75 -7.93
CA VAL A 9 -24.38 52.68 -6.97
C VAL A 9 -23.16 51.94 -7.50
N PHE A 10 -22.01 52.15 -6.89
CA PHE A 10 -20.84 51.28 -7.06
C PHE A 10 -21.15 49.94 -6.39
N LEU A 11 -21.46 48.90 -7.18
CA LEU A 11 -21.35 47.53 -6.71
C LEU A 11 -19.87 47.25 -6.47
N ALA A 12 -19.44 47.27 -5.21
CA ALA A 12 -18.14 46.76 -4.81
C ALA A 12 -18.14 45.23 -5.06
N ILE A 13 -17.55 44.80 -6.17
CA ILE A 13 -17.16 43.41 -6.37
C ILE A 13 -15.97 43.18 -5.43
N PHE A 14 -16.24 42.77 -4.20
CA PHE A 14 -15.22 42.17 -3.36
C PHE A 14 -14.76 40.88 -4.08
N PRO A 15 -13.47 40.72 -4.42
CA PRO A 15 -12.99 39.42 -4.84
C PRO A 15 -13.26 38.47 -3.68
N LYS A 16 -14.10 37.45 -3.89
CA LYS A 16 -14.16 36.30 -2.98
C LYS A 16 -12.73 35.77 -2.91
N ILE A 17 -12.05 36.01 -1.80
CA ILE A 17 -10.79 35.33 -1.50
C ILE A 17 -11.16 33.86 -1.49
N LEU A 18 -10.78 33.14 -2.56
CA LEU A 18 -11.03 31.73 -2.67
C LEU A 18 -10.14 31.05 -1.62
N MET A 19 -10.73 30.74 -0.47
CA MET A 19 -10.02 30.07 0.62
C MET A 19 -9.46 28.73 0.12
N ALA A 20 -8.19 28.48 0.44
CA ALA A 20 -7.49 27.28 0.01
C ALA A 20 -8.00 26.09 0.79
N HIS A 21 -8.46 25.05 0.09
CA HIS A 21 -8.96 23.83 0.71
C HIS A 21 -8.62 22.62 -0.17
N PRO A 22 -8.35 21.47 0.45
CA PRO A 22 -7.85 20.28 -0.26
C PRO A 22 -8.96 19.45 -0.94
N PHE A 23 -10.20 19.50 -0.45
CA PHE A 23 -11.32 18.74 -1.04
C PHE A 23 -12.54 19.64 -1.20
N LYS A 24 -12.88 19.97 -2.45
CA LYS A 24 -13.98 20.89 -2.76
C LYS A 24 -15.04 20.24 -3.64
N HIS A 25 -16.28 20.67 -3.48
CA HIS A 25 -17.42 20.25 -4.30
C HIS A 25 -18.43 21.39 -4.39
N GLU A 26 -18.78 21.82 -5.61
CA GLU A 26 -19.78 22.89 -5.89
C GLU A 26 -19.65 24.17 -5.03
N GLY A 27 -18.42 24.58 -4.70
CA GLY A 27 -18.14 25.77 -3.88
C GLY A 27 -18.16 25.54 -2.36
N LEU A 28 -18.49 24.32 -1.92
CA LEU A 28 -18.34 23.83 -0.56
C LEU A 28 -17.02 23.07 -0.39
N VAL A 29 -16.66 22.80 0.86
CA VAL A 29 -15.45 22.05 1.23
C VAL A 29 -15.78 20.95 2.22
N MET A 30 -15.02 19.84 2.13
CA MET A 30 -15.16 18.72 3.04
C MET A 30 -14.94 19.18 4.49
N SER A 31 -15.80 18.72 5.39
CA SER A 31 -15.81 19.15 6.79
C SER A 31 -16.28 18.03 7.72
N VAL A 32 -15.67 17.97 8.91
CA VAL A 32 -16.24 17.23 10.03
C VAL A 32 -17.37 18.05 10.63
N PHE A 33 -18.58 17.47 10.67
CA PHE A 33 -19.77 18.12 11.19
C PHE A 33 -19.56 18.62 12.63
N ASP A 34 -19.91 19.88 12.87
CA ASP A 34 -19.85 20.54 14.19
C ASP A 34 -18.46 20.50 14.87
N SER A 35 -17.38 20.29 14.10
CA SER A 35 -16.01 20.10 14.63
C SER A 35 -15.88 19.00 15.69
N GLN A 36 -16.77 17.99 15.65
CA GLN A 36 -16.74 16.88 16.61
C GLN A 36 -15.76 15.81 16.12
N PHE A 37 -14.56 15.73 16.70
CA PHE A 37 -13.55 14.73 16.35
C PHE A 37 -13.72 13.46 17.19
N SER A 38 -14.70 12.62 16.83
CA SER A 38 -15.01 11.36 17.50
C SER A 38 -15.44 10.29 16.51
N ASN A 39 -15.33 9.02 16.92
CA ASN A 39 -15.85 7.89 16.17
C ASN A 39 -17.35 8.07 15.86
N GLY A 40 -17.70 8.04 14.57
CA GLY A 40 -19.07 8.18 14.07
C GLY A 40 -19.45 9.59 13.63
N SER A 41 -18.60 10.60 13.84
CA SER A 41 -18.89 11.97 13.39
C SER A 41 -19.10 12.04 11.89
N ALA A 42 -20.14 12.75 11.44
CA ALA A 42 -20.49 12.82 10.02
C ALA A 42 -19.46 13.64 9.22
N ILE A 43 -19.15 13.16 8.01
CA ILE A 43 -18.46 13.95 6.99
C ILE A 43 -19.49 14.63 6.10
N ILE A 44 -19.36 15.95 5.97
CA ILE A 44 -20.26 16.79 5.16
C ILE A 44 -19.47 17.72 4.25
N PHE A 45 -20.17 18.37 3.33
CA PHE A 45 -19.67 19.54 2.61
C PHE A 45 -20.30 20.82 3.16
N SER A 46 -19.48 21.81 3.51
CA SER A 46 -19.95 23.07 4.14
C SER A 46 -19.27 24.29 3.54
N PRO A 47 -19.81 25.51 3.76
CA PRO A 47 -19.16 26.74 3.32
C PRO A 47 -17.73 26.87 3.87
N PRO A 48 -16.76 27.29 3.06
CA PRO A 48 -15.38 27.48 3.50
C PRO A 48 -15.27 28.48 4.66
N HIS A 49 -14.53 28.12 5.71
CA HIS A 49 -14.28 28.97 6.89
C HIS A 49 -12.89 28.74 7.53
N ASN A 50 -11.98 28.04 6.85
CA ASN A 50 -10.59 27.76 7.30
C ASN A 50 -10.46 27.11 8.70
N GLY A 51 -11.50 26.44 9.18
CA GLY A 51 -11.41 25.70 10.44
C GLY A 51 -10.58 24.43 10.29
N ASP A 52 -9.96 23.97 11.38
CA ASP A 52 -9.21 22.70 11.39
C ASP A 52 -10.07 21.50 10.94
N ASN A 53 -11.38 21.54 11.22
CA ASN A 53 -12.35 20.55 10.78
C ASN A 53 -12.59 20.55 9.25
N GLN A 54 -12.00 21.47 8.49
CA GLN A 54 -12.02 21.53 7.01
C GLN A 54 -10.63 21.29 6.38
N ASN A 55 -9.61 21.00 7.19
CA ASN A 55 -8.24 20.79 6.74
C ASN A 55 -7.91 19.29 6.68
N PHE A 56 -8.13 18.68 5.52
CA PHE A 56 -7.88 17.26 5.28
C PHE A 56 -6.62 17.05 4.45
N ILE A 57 -5.86 16.01 4.76
CA ILE A 57 -4.73 15.54 3.95
C ILE A 57 -5.04 14.15 3.41
N TYR A 58 -4.48 13.84 2.25
CA TYR A 58 -4.47 12.49 1.70
C TYR A 58 -3.10 11.86 1.93
N SER A 59 -3.06 10.67 2.52
CA SER A 59 -1.82 9.97 2.82
C SER A 59 -2.08 8.47 2.83
N ASN A 60 -1.32 7.72 2.03
CA ASN A 60 -1.36 6.25 2.01
C ASN A 60 -2.78 5.69 1.81
N GLY A 61 -3.54 6.28 0.87
CA GLY A 61 -4.94 5.93 0.62
C GLY A 61 -5.93 6.51 1.63
N ASN A 62 -5.50 6.96 2.81
CA ASN A 62 -6.40 7.55 3.79
C ASN A 62 -6.63 9.04 3.52
N ILE A 63 -7.86 9.49 3.76
CA ILE A 63 -8.19 10.91 3.91
C ILE A 63 -8.30 11.18 5.41
N LYS A 64 -7.48 12.09 5.94
CA LYS A 64 -7.36 12.36 7.39
C LYS A 64 -7.49 13.84 7.67
N VAL A 65 -7.99 14.21 8.83
CA VAL A 65 -7.89 15.60 9.30
C VAL A 65 -6.43 15.86 9.67
N ALA A 66 -5.83 16.92 9.13
CA ALA A 66 -4.40 17.22 9.25
C ALA A 66 -3.92 17.26 10.71
N THR A 67 -4.74 17.83 11.61
CA THR A 67 -4.43 17.99 13.03
C THR A 67 -4.92 16.82 13.89
N GLN A 68 -5.70 15.89 13.34
CA GLN A 68 -6.29 14.74 14.04
C GLN A 68 -5.95 13.44 13.29
N THR A 69 -4.65 13.14 13.18
CA THR A 69 -4.12 12.06 12.34
C THR A 69 -4.48 10.65 12.79
N ASN A 70 -5.01 10.50 14.01
CA ASN A 70 -5.57 9.24 14.53
C ASN A 70 -6.89 8.87 13.86
N TYR A 71 -7.55 9.83 13.22
CA TYR A 71 -8.84 9.62 12.57
C TYR A 71 -8.70 9.63 11.04
N CYS A 72 -9.42 8.69 10.45
CA CYS A 72 -9.54 8.48 9.02
C CYS A 72 -11.01 8.70 8.61
N LEU A 73 -11.22 9.24 7.41
CA LEU A 73 -12.50 9.12 6.73
C LEU A 73 -12.77 7.63 6.53
N SER A 74 -13.98 7.19 6.85
CA SER A 74 -14.38 5.78 6.79
C SER A 74 -15.79 5.68 6.20
N ILE A 75 -16.00 4.69 5.34
CA ILE A 75 -17.36 4.34 4.91
C ILE A 75 -17.94 3.36 5.92
N ASN A 76 -18.99 3.79 6.61
CA ASN A 76 -19.74 2.94 7.51
C ASN A 76 -20.53 1.91 6.69
N ARG A 77 -20.14 0.64 6.79
CA ARG A 77 -20.77 -0.49 6.09
C ARG A 77 -21.75 -1.27 6.97
N ASP A 78 -21.98 -0.85 8.22
CA ASP A 78 -22.82 -1.57 9.17
C ASP A 78 -24.32 -1.41 8.89
N ASN A 79 -24.70 -0.40 8.10
CA ASN A 79 -26.08 -0.13 7.67
C ASN A 79 -26.12 0.11 6.15
N ASP A 80 -27.30 -0.05 5.54
CA ASP A 80 -27.52 0.13 4.09
C ASP A 80 -27.18 1.55 3.56
N ASP A 81 -26.96 2.52 4.44
CA ASP A 81 -26.80 3.94 4.09
C ASP A 81 -25.36 4.32 3.66
N SER A 82 -24.37 3.42 3.80
CA SER A 82 -22.97 3.58 3.31
C SER A 82 -22.37 4.99 3.52
N LYS A 83 -22.60 5.60 4.70
CA LYS A 83 -22.20 6.99 4.98
C LYS A 83 -20.71 7.13 5.25
N ALA A 84 -20.15 8.25 4.81
CA ALA A 84 -18.81 8.68 5.21
C ALA A 84 -18.84 9.29 6.61
N ILE A 85 -18.02 8.75 7.50
CA ILE A 85 -17.87 9.15 8.89
C ILE A 85 -16.40 9.30 9.23
N LEU A 86 -16.12 9.97 10.34
CA LEU A 86 -14.83 9.96 10.99
C LEU A 86 -14.72 8.72 11.89
N TRP A 87 -13.64 7.97 11.77
CA TRP A 87 -13.37 6.81 12.61
C TRP A 87 -11.87 6.66 12.86
N GLU A 88 -11.48 6.11 14.01
CA GLU A 88 -10.08 5.82 14.31
C GLU A 88 -9.46 4.96 13.20
N CYS A 89 -8.27 5.35 12.75
CA CYS A 89 -7.57 4.65 11.69
C CYS A 89 -7.21 3.23 12.14
N ASN A 90 -7.81 2.22 11.52
CA ASN A 90 -7.58 0.80 11.83
C ASN A 90 -6.97 0.04 10.64
N GLY A 91 -6.72 0.73 9.52
CA GLY A 91 -6.06 0.19 8.33
C GLY A 91 -6.98 -0.58 7.39
N GLU A 92 -8.29 -0.63 7.68
CA GLU A 92 -9.26 -1.31 6.85
C GLU A 92 -9.51 -0.62 5.50
N ASP A 93 -9.87 -1.40 4.48
CA ASP A 93 -10.07 -0.89 3.12
C ASP A 93 -11.25 0.09 2.96
N ASN A 94 -12.23 0.08 3.86
CA ASN A 94 -13.30 1.10 3.88
C ASN A 94 -12.83 2.45 4.45
N GLN A 95 -11.58 2.54 4.93
CA GLN A 95 -10.91 3.79 5.30
C GLN A 95 -9.88 4.24 4.25
N LYS A 96 -9.75 3.49 3.16
CA LYS A 96 -8.82 3.77 2.07
C LYS A 96 -9.57 4.15 0.81
N PHE A 97 -9.03 5.11 0.09
CA PHE A 97 -9.65 5.74 -1.06
C PHE A 97 -8.62 5.91 -2.16
N THR A 98 -9.06 5.75 -3.41
CA THR A 98 -8.32 6.22 -4.56
C THR A 98 -8.95 7.50 -5.07
N ILE A 99 -8.08 8.46 -5.34
CA ILE A 99 -8.43 9.73 -5.96
C ILE A 99 -7.97 9.67 -7.41
N SER A 100 -8.89 9.69 -8.36
CA SER A 100 -8.60 9.67 -9.80
C SER A 100 -9.63 10.48 -10.56
N GLN A 101 -9.18 11.35 -11.47
CA GLN A 101 -10.03 12.15 -12.37
C GLN A 101 -11.21 12.81 -11.65
N ASN A 102 -10.94 13.51 -10.53
CA ASN A 102 -11.93 14.21 -9.71
C ASN A 102 -12.94 13.31 -8.99
N THR A 103 -12.75 11.99 -8.98
CA THR A 103 -13.58 11.05 -8.22
C THR A 103 -12.79 10.48 -7.05
N ILE A 104 -13.50 10.20 -5.95
CA ILE A 104 -12.95 9.52 -4.77
C ILE A 104 -13.66 8.18 -4.65
N ARG A 105 -12.91 7.08 -4.65
CA ARG A 105 -13.46 5.71 -4.64
C ARG A 105 -12.92 4.92 -3.48
N PRO A 106 -13.75 4.25 -2.66
CA PRO A 106 -13.24 3.44 -1.57
C PRO A 106 -12.57 2.16 -2.10
N TYR A 107 -11.54 1.69 -1.41
CA TYR A 107 -10.80 0.48 -1.82
C TYR A 107 -11.67 -0.79 -1.67
N ASP A 108 -12.52 -0.83 -0.64
CA ASP A 108 -13.39 -1.99 -0.36
C ASP A 108 -14.44 -2.22 -1.46
N LYS A 109 -14.82 -1.17 -2.19
CA LYS A 109 -15.76 -1.23 -3.32
C LYS A 109 -15.37 -0.24 -4.43
N PRO A 110 -14.46 -0.62 -5.34
CA PRO A 110 -13.93 0.27 -6.38
C PRO A 110 -14.94 0.64 -7.50
N ASP A 111 -16.12 0.00 -7.49
CA ASP A 111 -17.26 0.34 -8.35
C ASP A 111 -18.14 1.46 -7.77
N GLU A 112 -17.91 1.84 -6.51
CA GLU A 112 -18.58 2.95 -5.85
C GLU A 112 -17.70 4.21 -5.84
N CYS A 113 -18.35 5.37 -5.76
CA CYS A 113 -17.78 6.70 -5.70
C CYS A 113 -18.39 7.44 -4.50
N LEU A 114 -17.59 8.26 -3.83
CA LEU A 114 -18.13 9.21 -2.86
C LEU A 114 -19.09 10.16 -3.58
N THR A 115 -20.26 10.34 -2.99
CA THR A 115 -21.36 11.12 -3.53
C THR A 115 -21.80 12.12 -2.48
N VAL A 116 -21.85 13.39 -2.86
CA VAL A 116 -22.42 14.46 -2.01
C VAL A 116 -23.93 14.49 -2.22
N ARG A 117 -24.68 14.24 -1.16
CA ARG A 117 -26.15 14.25 -1.14
C ARG A 117 -26.68 15.68 -1.07
N GLN A 118 -27.99 15.85 -1.32
CA GLN A 118 -28.66 17.16 -1.29
C GLN A 118 -28.62 17.84 0.09
N ASP A 119 -28.52 17.06 1.18
CA ASP A 119 -28.33 17.56 2.54
C ASP A 119 -26.86 17.81 2.90
N ASN A 120 -25.97 17.77 1.90
CA ASN A 120 -24.52 17.88 1.98
C ASN A 120 -23.81 16.75 2.74
N THR A 121 -24.51 15.68 3.11
CA THR A 121 -23.84 14.48 3.64
C THR A 121 -23.12 13.72 2.53
N VAL A 122 -22.15 12.88 2.90
CA VAL A 122 -21.37 12.10 1.95
C VAL A 122 -21.68 10.61 2.10
N THR A 123 -21.99 9.95 1.00
CA THR A 123 -22.28 8.51 0.90
C THR A 123 -21.39 7.83 -0.13
N SER A 124 -21.26 6.51 -0.05
CA SER A 124 -20.64 5.69 -1.11
C SER A 124 -21.74 5.05 -1.96
N GLU A 125 -21.76 5.34 -3.26
CA GLU A 125 -22.78 4.90 -4.19
C GLU A 125 -22.16 4.42 -5.50
N VAL A 126 -22.90 3.68 -6.33
CA VAL A 126 -22.42 3.24 -7.64
C VAL A 126 -21.89 4.44 -8.44
N CYS A 127 -20.68 4.31 -8.99
CA CYS A 127 -20.09 5.36 -9.79
C CYS A 127 -20.92 5.64 -11.06
N GLU A 128 -21.26 6.90 -11.28
CA GLU A 128 -21.98 7.41 -12.43
C GLU A 128 -21.38 8.76 -12.89
N SER A 129 -21.69 9.18 -14.11
CA SER A 129 -21.25 10.50 -14.61
C SER A 129 -22.13 11.61 -14.07
N SER A 130 -21.88 12.01 -12.82
CA SER A 130 -22.74 12.88 -12.01
C SER A 130 -21.93 13.97 -11.31
N SER A 131 -22.46 15.21 -11.24
CA SER A 131 -21.71 16.34 -10.65
C SER A 131 -21.49 16.15 -9.15
N ASN A 132 -22.46 15.54 -8.46
CA ASN A 132 -22.43 15.13 -7.06
C ASN A 132 -21.36 14.07 -6.72
N GLN A 133 -20.73 13.44 -7.73
CA GLN A 133 -19.58 12.54 -7.56
C GLN A 133 -18.26 13.16 -8.04
N THR A 134 -18.29 14.44 -8.43
CA THR A 134 -17.14 15.17 -8.97
C THR A 134 -16.62 16.16 -7.93
N PHE A 135 -15.33 16.03 -7.61
CA PHE A 135 -14.62 16.81 -6.61
C PHE A 135 -13.48 17.59 -7.27
N TYR A 136 -13.26 18.81 -6.81
CA TYR A 136 -12.03 19.54 -7.13
C TYR A 136 -11.01 19.29 -6.03
N ILE A 137 -9.96 18.54 -6.36
CA ILE A 137 -8.92 18.09 -5.43
C ILE A 137 -7.57 18.57 -5.97
N PRO A 138 -6.99 19.63 -5.39
CA PRO A 138 -5.69 20.13 -5.79
C PRO A 138 -4.60 19.07 -5.63
N LYS A 139 -3.68 19.00 -6.58
CA LYS A 139 -2.49 18.12 -6.47
C LYS A 139 -1.60 18.44 -5.28
N VAL A 140 -1.47 19.72 -4.93
CA VAL A 140 -0.66 20.16 -3.79
C VAL A 140 -1.36 21.26 -3.00
N CYS A 141 -1.08 21.30 -1.70
CA CYS A 141 -1.38 22.42 -0.82
C CYS A 141 -0.15 22.78 0.00
N LEU A 142 0.10 24.09 0.13
CA LEU A 142 1.24 24.68 0.84
C LEU A 142 0.77 25.28 2.17
N TYR A 143 1.60 25.12 3.20
CA TYR A 143 1.26 25.47 4.58
C TYR A 143 2.37 26.30 5.21
N LYS A 144 1.98 27.29 5.99
CA LYS A 144 2.91 28.19 6.69
C LYS A 144 3.59 27.50 7.86
N ASP A 145 2.89 26.58 8.52
CA ASP A 145 3.38 25.88 9.70
C ASP A 145 3.71 24.41 9.38
N VAL A 146 4.54 23.80 10.24
CA VAL A 146 4.83 22.36 10.17
C VAL A 146 3.59 21.51 10.46
N ASN A 147 3.57 20.31 9.91
CA ASN A 147 2.48 19.34 10.03
C ASN A 147 1.14 19.89 9.48
N TYR A 148 1.20 20.51 8.30
CA TYR A 148 0.05 20.88 7.47
C TYR A 148 -0.93 21.83 8.16
N ARG A 149 -0.40 22.82 8.90
CA ARG A 149 -1.19 23.83 9.60
C ARG A 149 -1.10 25.17 8.90
N ASN A 150 -2.19 25.95 8.99
CA ASN A 150 -2.30 27.28 8.38
C ASN A 150 -2.07 27.25 6.85
N ILE A 151 -3.07 26.71 6.16
CA ILE A 151 -3.04 26.54 4.70
C ILE A 151 -2.96 27.89 3.98
N SER A 152 -1.99 28.02 3.08
CA SER A 152 -1.74 29.23 2.31
C SER A 152 -2.44 29.18 0.95
N GLU A 153 -2.11 28.15 0.17
CA GLU A 153 -2.65 27.96 -1.17
C GLU A 153 -2.60 26.51 -1.60
N CYS A 154 -3.44 26.17 -2.58
CA CYS A 154 -3.43 24.88 -3.23
C CYS A 154 -3.44 25.07 -4.75
N SER A 155 -2.81 24.16 -5.49
CA SER A 155 -2.67 24.26 -6.94
C SER A 155 -2.63 22.88 -7.62
N ASP A 156 -3.08 22.86 -8.87
CA ASP A 156 -2.90 21.76 -9.82
C ASP A 156 -1.75 22.00 -10.81
N ASN A 157 -1.21 23.21 -10.82
CA ASN A 157 -0.20 23.69 -11.75
C ASN A 157 1.06 24.18 -11.01
N ASP A 158 2.13 24.33 -11.78
CA ASP A 158 3.35 25.02 -11.34
C ASP A 158 3.03 26.41 -10.77
N ILE A 159 3.75 26.80 -9.73
CA ILE A 159 3.65 28.09 -9.06
C ILE A 159 5.01 28.77 -9.14
N SER A 160 5.16 29.79 -9.97
CA SER A 160 6.42 30.54 -10.08
C SER A 160 6.59 31.59 -8.97
N ASN A 161 5.53 31.92 -8.22
CA ASN A 161 5.59 32.85 -7.10
C ASN A 161 4.52 32.47 -6.08
N VAL A 162 4.92 31.81 -5.00
CA VAL A 162 3.99 31.38 -3.96
C VAL A 162 3.45 32.58 -3.17
N LYS A 163 2.20 32.52 -2.70
CA LYS A 163 1.56 33.65 -1.99
C LYS A 163 2.27 34.05 -0.71
N GLU A 164 2.79 33.07 0.01
CA GLU A 164 3.43 33.22 1.33
C GLU A 164 4.93 32.92 1.20
N ASN A 165 5.57 33.64 0.27
CA ASN A 165 6.99 33.51 -0.07
C ASN A 165 7.88 33.52 1.18
N ASP A 166 8.82 32.58 1.27
CA ASP A 166 9.77 32.47 2.38
C ASP A 166 9.11 32.32 3.77
N THR A 167 7.91 31.73 3.85
CA THR A 167 7.25 31.43 5.14
C THR A 167 6.59 30.06 5.18
N LEU A 168 6.83 29.23 4.15
CA LEU A 168 6.25 27.89 4.05
C LEU A 168 7.08 26.87 4.81
N SER A 169 6.41 26.00 5.57
CA SER A 169 7.05 24.99 6.42
C SER A 169 6.61 23.55 6.14
N SER A 170 5.49 23.34 5.43
CA SER A 170 5.05 22.00 5.02
C SER A 170 4.22 21.99 3.74
N ILE A 171 4.09 20.82 3.12
CA ILE A 171 3.33 20.58 1.88
C ILE A 171 2.55 19.28 1.99
N SER A 172 1.27 19.32 1.64
CA SER A 172 0.47 18.12 1.38
C SER A 172 0.32 17.90 -0.11
N VAL A 173 0.29 16.64 -0.53
CA VAL A 173 0.37 16.19 -1.90
C VAL A 173 -0.65 15.08 -2.12
N VAL A 174 -1.44 15.19 -3.18
CA VAL A 174 -2.43 14.20 -3.60
C VAL A 174 -1.98 13.58 -4.91
N ASN A 175 -1.51 12.33 -4.86
CA ASN A 175 -1.11 11.51 -6.02
C ASN A 175 -0.13 12.17 -6.99
N SER A 176 0.62 13.18 -6.56
CA SER A 176 1.52 13.96 -7.42
C SER A 176 2.98 13.87 -6.96
N THR A 177 3.89 14.22 -7.87
CA THR A 177 5.30 14.50 -7.57
C THR A 177 5.65 15.90 -8.00
N GLY A 178 6.82 16.36 -7.60
CA GLY A 178 7.32 17.65 -8.03
C GLY A 178 8.54 18.11 -7.26
N THR A 179 8.82 19.40 -7.35
CA THR A 179 9.98 20.01 -6.71
C THR A 179 9.63 21.41 -6.21
N LEU A 180 10.03 21.68 -4.96
CA LEU A 180 10.03 23.00 -4.35
C LEU A 180 11.38 23.66 -4.58
N PHE A 181 11.39 24.97 -4.83
CA PHE A 181 12.59 25.75 -5.10
C PHE A 181 12.67 27.00 -4.24
N GLU A 182 13.90 27.37 -3.90
CA GLU A 182 14.23 28.56 -3.12
C GLU A 182 13.95 29.86 -3.88
N HIS A 183 13.98 29.85 -5.21
CA HIS A 183 13.81 31.05 -6.02
C HIS A 183 12.63 30.95 -6.99
N PHE A 184 12.04 32.09 -7.34
CA PHE A 184 10.83 32.20 -8.20
C PHE A 184 11.04 31.64 -9.63
N ASN A 185 12.29 31.58 -10.10
CA ASN A 185 12.67 31.10 -11.42
C ASN A 185 12.95 29.58 -11.45
N PHE A 186 12.57 28.84 -10.40
CA PHE A 186 12.81 27.41 -10.25
C PHE A 186 14.30 27.03 -10.15
N GLU A 187 15.07 27.88 -9.47
CA GLU A 187 16.49 27.69 -9.18
C GLU A 187 16.76 27.74 -7.66
N GLY A 188 18.04 27.68 -7.28
CA GLY A 188 18.47 27.68 -5.88
C GLY A 188 18.39 26.30 -5.23
N ASN A 189 18.35 26.29 -3.89
CA ASN A 189 18.15 25.04 -3.16
C ASN A 189 16.77 24.46 -3.51
N LYS A 190 16.67 23.13 -3.55
CA LYS A 190 15.46 22.43 -3.97
C LYS A 190 15.19 21.18 -3.13
N ILE A 191 13.92 20.82 -3.01
CA ILE A 191 13.47 19.55 -2.42
C ILE A 191 12.44 18.92 -3.35
N SER A 192 12.72 17.69 -3.79
CA SER A 192 11.73 16.88 -4.50
C SER A 192 10.72 16.31 -3.51
N PHE A 193 9.46 16.25 -3.92
CA PHE A 193 8.39 15.63 -3.15
C PHE A 193 7.72 14.52 -3.95
N HIS A 194 7.43 13.42 -3.27
CA HIS A 194 6.72 12.24 -3.79
C HIS A 194 5.47 11.91 -2.95
N GLY A 195 5.18 12.77 -1.98
CA GLY A 195 4.13 12.64 -0.99
C GLY A 195 4.20 13.83 -0.03
N ASN A 196 3.42 13.76 1.06
CA ASN A 196 3.37 14.84 2.04
C ASN A 196 4.73 15.04 2.73
N ILE A 197 5.15 16.30 2.94
CA ILE A 197 6.33 16.65 3.73
C ILE A 197 5.87 17.50 4.92
N GLY A 198 5.93 16.93 6.12
CA GLY A 198 5.49 17.60 7.36
C GLY A 198 6.44 18.71 7.84
N SER A 199 7.71 18.69 7.40
CA SER A 199 8.69 19.75 7.67
C SER A 199 9.68 19.87 6.51
N LEU A 200 9.76 21.06 5.92
CA LEU A 200 10.61 21.33 4.75
C LEU A 200 12.11 21.42 5.07
N SER A 201 12.51 21.22 6.33
CA SER A 201 13.92 21.10 6.74
C SER A 201 14.81 22.23 6.18
N SER A 202 15.64 21.95 5.17
CA SER A 202 16.57 22.92 4.58
C SER A 202 15.90 24.06 3.80
N LEU A 203 14.66 23.87 3.34
CA LEU A 203 13.85 24.87 2.65
C LEU A 203 12.76 25.51 3.53
N ASN A 204 12.76 25.24 4.83
CA ASN A 204 11.82 25.90 5.74
C ASN A 204 11.95 27.43 5.61
N ASP A 205 10.83 28.11 5.39
CA ASP A 205 10.77 29.57 5.23
C ASP A 205 11.66 30.11 4.10
N LYS A 206 11.85 29.33 3.03
CA LYS A 206 12.66 29.73 1.85
C LYS A 206 12.01 29.40 0.52
N VAL A 207 10.85 28.74 0.53
CA VAL A 207 10.19 28.34 -0.72
C VAL A 207 9.65 29.58 -1.43
N SER A 208 10.02 29.71 -2.71
CA SER A 208 9.52 30.76 -3.59
C SER A 208 8.76 30.22 -4.81
N SER A 209 9.06 28.99 -5.26
CA SER A 209 8.33 28.37 -6.37
C SER A 209 8.20 26.85 -6.23
N LEU A 210 7.26 26.29 -7.01
CA LEU A 210 6.93 24.87 -7.04
C LEU A 210 6.69 24.42 -8.49
N LYS A 211 7.24 23.26 -8.86
CA LYS A 211 6.85 22.53 -10.08
C LYS A 211 6.16 21.23 -9.74
N ILE A 212 5.11 20.92 -10.48
CA ILE A 212 4.44 19.62 -10.47
C ILE A 212 4.97 18.79 -11.63
N SER A 213 5.40 17.57 -11.33
CA SER A 213 5.89 16.63 -12.34
C SER A 213 4.78 15.63 -12.70
N PRO A 214 4.47 15.44 -14.01
CA PRO A 214 3.69 14.30 -14.46
C PRO A 214 4.54 13.01 -14.56
N LEU A 215 5.86 13.13 -14.37
CA LEU A 215 6.82 12.04 -14.51
C LEU A 215 6.94 11.30 -13.18
N ARG A 216 6.82 9.97 -13.27
CA ARG A 216 7.25 9.02 -12.25
C ARG A 216 8.52 8.34 -12.72
N SER A 217 9.40 7.98 -11.79
CA SER A 217 10.69 7.38 -12.11
C SER A 217 11.02 6.28 -11.12
N PHE A 218 11.39 5.12 -11.62
CA PHE A 218 11.74 3.95 -10.80
C PHE A 218 13.07 3.37 -11.27
N LEU A 219 13.90 2.99 -10.32
CA LEU A 219 15.08 2.15 -10.59
C LEU A 219 14.68 0.69 -10.38
N ILE A 220 14.96 -0.18 -11.33
CA ILE A 220 14.68 -1.62 -11.25
C ILE A 220 16.01 -2.37 -11.23
N THR A 221 16.21 -3.15 -10.17
CA THR A 221 17.42 -3.95 -9.94
C THR A 221 17.04 -5.37 -9.55
N SER A 222 18.03 -6.25 -9.47
CA SER A 222 17.90 -7.63 -9.02
C SER A 222 19.27 -8.17 -8.63
N ASP A 223 19.30 -9.36 -8.01
CA ASP A 223 20.52 -10.14 -7.82
C ASP A 223 21.66 -9.34 -7.17
N PRO A 224 21.43 -8.61 -6.05
CA PRO A 224 22.54 -8.02 -5.32
C PRO A 224 23.46 -9.09 -4.73
N GLN A 225 23.02 -10.33 -4.50
CA GLN A 225 23.82 -11.51 -4.10
C GLN A 225 25.25 -11.18 -3.66
N LEU A 226 25.39 -10.92 -2.36
CA LEU A 226 26.65 -10.42 -1.78
C LEU A 226 27.81 -11.41 -1.89
N VAL A 227 27.48 -12.69 -2.12
CA VAL A 227 28.41 -13.78 -2.38
C VAL A 227 27.94 -14.49 -3.64
N CYS A 228 28.19 -13.92 -4.81
CA CYS A 228 27.79 -14.58 -6.04
C CYS A 228 28.91 -15.48 -6.58
N GLN A 229 28.89 -16.77 -6.23
CA GLN A 229 29.80 -17.78 -6.77
C GLN A 229 29.20 -18.44 -8.02
N GLY A 230 29.99 -18.68 -9.07
CA GLY A 230 29.49 -19.25 -10.33
C GLY A 230 28.84 -18.22 -11.25
N ASN A 231 27.52 -18.01 -11.08
CA ASN A 231 26.64 -17.42 -12.11
C ASN A 231 26.78 -15.90 -12.31
N CYS A 232 27.47 -15.16 -11.43
CA CYS A 232 27.86 -13.76 -11.66
C CYS A 232 29.29 -13.62 -12.19
N ASN A 233 29.67 -14.37 -13.22
CA ASN A 233 31.02 -14.30 -13.81
C ASN A 233 32.15 -14.60 -12.80
N ASN A 234 31.87 -15.37 -11.74
CA ASN A 234 32.83 -15.69 -10.66
C ASN A 234 33.47 -14.48 -9.98
N ILE A 235 32.77 -13.34 -9.86
CA ILE A 235 33.28 -12.20 -9.09
C ILE A 235 33.43 -12.56 -7.61
N SER A 236 34.38 -11.92 -6.93
CA SER A 236 34.53 -12.11 -5.48
C SER A 236 33.38 -11.45 -4.71
N ALA A 237 33.08 -11.94 -3.50
CA ALA A 237 32.12 -11.31 -2.61
C ALA A 237 32.48 -9.82 -2.33
N GLU A 238 33.76 -9.49 -2.25
CA GLU A 238 34.22 -8.10 -2.07
C GLU A 238 33.92 -7.24 -3.30
N THR A 239 34.09 -7.80 -4.49
CA THR A 239 33.74 -7.13 -5.75
C THR A 239 32.23 -6.89 -5.84
N SER A 240 31.41 -7.91 -5.55
CA SER A 240 29.94 -7.78 -5.52
C SER A 240 29.50 -6.67 -4.55
N LYS A 241 29.94 -6.75 -3.29
CA LYS A 241 29.66 -5.72 -2.27
C LYS A 241 30.13 -4.33 -2.70
N GLY A 242 31.31 -4.24 -3.31
CA GLY A 242 31.85 -2.98 -3.84
C GLY A 242 31.00 -2.39 -4.96
N ASN A 243 30.49 -3.21 -5.86
CA ASN A 243 29.62 -2.78 -6.96
C ASN A 243 28.28 -2.28 -6.44
N ILE A 244 27.65 -2.98 -5.49
CA ILE A 244 26.36 -2.58 -4.91
C ILE A 244 26.50 -1.26 -4.13
N LYS A 245 27.56 -1.12 -3.32
CA LYS A 245 27.84 0.15 -2.60
C LYS A 245 28.00 1.31 -3.59
N LYS A 246 28.80 1.13 -4.63
CA LYS A 246 28.97 2.14 -5.69
C LYS A 246 27.65 2.46 -6.39
N GLN A 247 26.81 1.45 -6.65
CA GLN A 247 25.50 1.62 -7.26
C GLN A 247 24.61 2.51 -6.40
N TYR A 248 24.47 2.21 -5.10
CA TYR A 248 23.62 3.00 -4.20
C TYR A 248 24.18 4.41 -3.94
N GLU A 249 25.51 4.57 -3.85
CA GLU A 249 26.13 5.89 -3.81
C GLU A 249 25.89 6.70 -5.09
N MET A 250 25.87 6.04 -6.24
CA MET A 250 25.56 6.66 -7.52
C MET A 250 24.07 7.06 -7.58
N PHE A 251 23.16 6.16 -7.18
CA PHE A 251 21.73 6.45 -7.09
C PHE A 251 21.45 7.64 -6.19
N ASN A 252 22.03 7.67 -4.98
CA ASN A 252 21.86 8.79 -4.05
C ASN A 252 22.36 10.13 -4.62
N ARG A 253 23.42 10.12 -5.45
CA ARG A 253 24.02 11.34 -6.00
C ARG A 253 23.32 11.83 -7.26
N HIS A 254 22.87 10.93 -8.12
CA HIS A 254 22.45 11.25 -9.48
C HIS A 254 20.99 10.88 -9.79
N HIS A 255 20.34 10.11 -8.92
CA HIS A 255 18.97 9.62 -9.08
C HIS A 255 18.18 9.71 -7.76
N SER A 256 18.51 10.66 -6.88
CA SER A 256 17.80 10.84 -5.60
C SER A 256 16.37 11.34 -5.74
N ASP A 257 15.99 11.74 -6.96
CA ASP A 257 14.67 12.23 -7.35
C ASP A 257 13.75 11.12 -7.91
N VAL A 258 14.18 9.85 -7.91
CA VAL A 258 13.30 8.73 -8.31
C VAL A 258 12.34 8.37 -7.18
N ASP A 259 11.15 7.87 -7.52
CA ASP A 259 10.11 7.50 -6.57
C ASP A 259 10.51 6.29 -5.71
N ALA A 260 11.16 5.29 -6.30
CA ALA A 260 11.67 4.12 -5.57
C ALA A 260 12.72 3.29 -6.34
N VAL A 261 13.43 2.46 -5.60
CA VAL A 261 14.21 1.31 -6.09
C VAL A 261 13.43 0.02 -5.88
N LEU A 262 13.21 -0.75 -6.95
CA LEU A 262 12.50 -2.03 -6.95
C LEU A 262 13.52 -3.15 -7.16
N ILE A 263 13.65 -4.07 -6.19
CA ILE A 263 14.68 -5.12 -6.19
C ILE A 263 14.02 -6.49 -6.38
N ASN A 264 14.19 -7.10 -7.55
CA ASN A 264 13.53 -8.33 -7.96
C ASN A 264 14.21 -9.59 -7.41
N GLY A 265 14.50 -9.67 -6.11
CA GLY A 265 14.97 -10.89 -5.46
C GLY A 265 16.46 -11.21 -5.62
N ASP A 266 16.82 -12.38 -5.09
CA ASP A 266 18.19 -12.87 -4.87
C ASP A 266 19.01 -11.85 -4.06
N LEU A 267 18.45 -11.49 -2.91
CA LEU A 267 19.06 -10.56 -1.96
C LEU A 267 20.30 -11.17 -1.31
N THR A 268 20.21 -12.48 -1.09
CA THR A 268 21.23 -13.32 -0.49
C THR A 268 21.57 -14.47 -1.43
N GLU A 269 22.70 -15.14 -1.17
CA GLU A 269 23.06 -16.35 -1.92
C GLU A 269 22.45 -17.60 -1.28
N TYR A 270 22.45 -17.64 0.06
CA TYR A 270 22.05 -18.79 0.84
C TYR A 270 21.04 -18.45 1.95
N GLY A 271 20.62 -17.19 2.08
CA GLY A 271 19.80 -16.73 3.19
C GLY A 271 20.53 -16.75 4.54
N HIS A 272 21.86 -16.85 4.57
CA HIS A 272 22.64 -16.88 5.81
C HIS A 272 22.52 -15.59 6.61
N GLY A 273 22.70 -15.68 7.93
CA GLY A 273 22.55 -14.53 8.83
C GLY A 273 23.58 -13.44 8.54
N SER A 274 24.81 -13.82 8.22
CA SER A 274 25.86 -12.88 7.80
C SER A 274 25.55 -12.19 6.48
N GLU A 275 24.92 -12.89 5.52
CA GLU A 275 24.52 -12.30 4.24
C GLU A 275 23.41 -11.28 4.41
N TRP A 276 22.37 -11.63 5.18
CA TRP A 276 21.32 -10.67 5.52
C TRP A 276 21.89 -9.45 6.27
N ASN A 277 22.78 -9.66 7.25
CA ASN A 277 23.41 -8.54 7.97
C ASN A 277 24.21 -7.63 7.03
N ASP A 278 24.97 -8.20 6.10
CA ASP A 278 25.73 -7.44 5.11
C ASP A 278 24.79 -6.68 4.15
N PHE A 279 23.69 -7.31 3.72
CA PHE A 279 22.73 -6.70 2.81
C PHE A 279 22.05 -5.52 3.50
N GLU A 280 21.56 -5.73 4.73
CA GLU A 280 20.96 -4.68 5.56
C GLU A 280 21.93 -3.53 5.84
N ASN A 281 23.22 -3.83 6.03
CA ASN A 281 24.25 -2.81 6.20
C ASN A 281 24.54 -1.98 4.95
N ILE A 282 24.37 -2.55 3.76
CA ILE A 282 24.57 -1.84 2.50
C ILE A 282 23.28 -1.12 2.08
N ILE A 283 22.13 -1.78 2.09
CA ILE A 283 20.86 -1.18 1.65
C ILE A 283 20.45 0.01 2.53
N LYS A 284 20.82 0.05 3.81
CA LYS A 284 20.56 1.24 4.67
C LYS A 284 21.29 2.50 4.22
N THR A 285 22.30 2.41 3.35
CA THR A 285 22.96 3.59 2.77
C THR A 285 22.18 4.17 1.60
N LEU A 286 21.23 3.44 1.03
CA LEU A 286 20.35 3.93 -0.02
C LEU A 286 19.35 4.92 0.59
N GLY A 287 19.48 6.20 0.22
CA GLY A 287 18.64 7.29 0.70
C GLY A 287 17.31 7.42 -0.05
N ILE A 288 17.01 6.47 -0.94
CA ILE A 288 15.82 6.41 -1.78
C ILE A 288 14.90 5.31 -1.23
N PRO A 289 13.58 5.49 -1.21
CA PRO A 289 12.64 4.42 -0.86
C PRO A 289 12.91 3.15 -1.69
N TYR A 290 12.90 1.99 -1.04
CA TYR A 290 13.13 0.71 -1.73
C TYR A 290 12.17 -0.37 -1.26
N TYR A 291 11.90 -1.31 -2.18
CA TYR A 291 11.05 -2.47 -2.00
C TYR A 291 11.70 -3.67 -2.65
N PHE A 292 11.68 -4.82 -1.98
CA PHE A 292 12.30 -6.03 -2.50
C PHE A 292 11.34 -7.22 -2.51
N GLY A 293 11.44 -8.03 -3.57
CA GLY A 293 10.94 -9.40 -3.58
C GLY A 293 12.02 -10.38 -3.15
N LEU A 294 11.66 -11.66 -3.11
CA LEU A 294 12.55 -12.78 -2.87
C LEU A 294 12.75 -13.60 -4.15
N GLY A 295 13.99 -14.01 -4.39
CA GLY A 295 14.35 -14.89 -5.50
C GLY A 295 14.55 -16.34 -5.06
N ASN A 296 15.04 -17.18 -5.98
CA ASN A 296 15.27 -18.60 -5.69
C ASN A 296 16.36 -18.81 -4.63
N HIS A 297 17.40 -17.98 -4.61
CA HIS A 297 18.47 -18.00 -3.61
C HIS A 297 18.01 -17.50 -2.24
N ASP A 298 16.88 -16.80 -2.15
CA ASP A 298 16.36 -16.42 -0.83
C ASP A 298 15.43 -17.49 -0.24
N MET A 299 14.79 -18.30 -1.10
CA MET A 299 13.68 -19.17 -0.71
C MET A 299 13.98 -20.66 -0.86
N TYR A 300 13.65 -21.25 -2.01
CA TYR A 300 13.56 -22.69 -2.17
C TYR A 300 14.91 -23.38 -2.44
N ASN A 301 15.95 -22.64 -2.85
CA ASN A 301 17.29 -23.23 -2.95
C ASN A 301 17.87 -23.53 -1.55
N ASN A 302 17.42 -22.81 -0.52
CA ASN A 302 17.89 -22.96 0.87
C ASN A 302 16.86 -23.64 1.78
N TYR A 303 15.80 -24.19 1.18
CA TYR A 303 14.80 -24.96 1.89
C TYR A 303 15.34 -26.35 2.22
N ASN A 304 15.35 -26.69 3.52
CA ASN A 304 16.01 -27.84 4.14
C ASN A 304 17.53 -27.89 4.03
N ASP A 305 18.19 -26.76 3.74
CA ASP A 305 19.65 -26.72 3.52
C ASP A 305 20.45 -26.02 4.64
N CYS A 306 19.76 -25.43 5.62
CA CYS A 306 20.38 -24.77 6.76
C CYS A 306 19.95 -25.39 8.09
N HIS A 307 20.75 -25.19 9.14
CA HIS A 307 20.41 -25.61 10.51
C HIS A 307 19.02 -25.08 10.90
N GLU A 308 18.11 -26.01 11.21
CA GLU A 308 16.70 -25.74 11.52
C GLU A 308 16.01 -24.86 10.47
N ASN A 309 16.31 -25.02 9.18
CA ASN A 309 15.80 -24.18 8.08
C ASN A 309 15.90 -22.65 8.34
N ASN A 310 16.84 -22.21 9.19
CA ASN A 310 16.88 -20.82 9.63
C ASN A 310 17.15 -19.84 8.47
N CYS A 311 17.73 -20.30 7.36
CA CYS A 311 17.90 -19.49 6.15
C CYS A 311 16.55 -19.15 5.49
N PHE A 312 15.74 -20.16 5.21
CA PHE A 312 14.38 -19.97 4.68
C PHE A 312 13.50 -19.15 5.63
N ILE A 313 13.47 -19.49 6.94
CA ILE A 313 12.70 -18.71 7.94
C ILE A 313 13.12 -17.25 7.91
N ARG A 314 14.42 -16.98 7.92
CA ARG A 314 14.96 -15.62 7.96
C ARG A 314 14.54 -14.84 6.71
N SER A 315 14.67 -15.41 5.52
CA SER A 315 14.29 -14.70 4.29
C SER A 315 12.80 -14.34 4.26
N ILE A 316 11.93 -15.27 4.64
CA ILE A 316 10.47 -15.04 4.67
C ILE A 316 10.09 -13.99 5.72
N THR A 317 10.65 -14.08 6.93
CA THR A 317 10.38 -13.11 8.00
C THR A 317 10.93 -11.73 7.65
N LYS A 318 12.12 -11.63 7.04
CA LYS A 318 12.71 -10.36 6.58
C LYS A 318 11.84 -9.68 5.52
N LEU A 319 11.31 -10.42 4.53
CA LEU A 319 10.34 -9.88 3.58
C LEU A 319 9.08 -9.39 4.30
N PHE A 320 8.47 -10.24 5.13
CA PHE A 320 7.23 -9.89 5.82
C PHE A 320 7.37 -8.59 6.64
N HIS A 321 8.41 -8.50 7.48
CA HIS A 321 8.66 -7.33 8.32
C HIS A 321 9.05 -6.10 7.51
N HIS A 322 9.78 -6.27 6.40
CA HIS A 322 10.10 -5.17 5.49
C HIS A 322 8.83 -4.55 4.92
N ILE A 323 7.92 -5.36 4.38
CA ILE A 323 6.67 -4.89 3.75
C ILE A 323 5.70 -4.34 4.79
N ASN A 324 5.56 -5.01 5.94
CA ASN A 324 4.67 -4.53 7.00
C ASN A 324 5.14 -3.21 7.63
N GLY A 325 6.43 -2.88 7.50
CA GLY A 325 7.00 -1.60 7.91
C GLY A 325 6.83 -0.46 6.89
N LYS A 326 6.20 -0.69 5.74
CA LYS A 326 5.97 0.35 4.70
C LYS A 326 4.56 0.91 4.79
N GLU A 327 4.43 2.21 4.63
CA GLU A 327 3.13 2.88 4.81
C GLU A 327 2.24 2.86 3.55
N ASN A 328 2.82 2.82 2.35
CA ASN A 328 2.11 2.92 1.06
C ASN A 328 1.78 1.55 0.42
N ILE A 329 1.76 0.48 1.22
CA ILE A 329 1.35 -0.85 0.76
C ILE A 329 -0.17 -0.88 0.55
N ALA A 330 -0.58 -1.04 -0.71
CA ALA A 330 -1.98 -1.19 -1.07
C ALA A 330 -2.52 -2.53 -0.54
N SER A 331 -1.88 -3.63 -0.91
CA SER A 331 -2.26 -4.97 -0.49
C SER A 331 -1.03 -5.85 -0.29
N PHE A 332 -1.13 -6.82 0.62
CA PHE A 332 -0.11 -7.82 0.89
C PHE A 332 -0.79 -9.17 1.08
N ASP A 333 -0.50 -10.14 0.21
CA ASP A 333 -1.02 -11.50 0.26
C ASP A 333 -0.28 -12.33 1.32
N ALA A 334 -0.49 -11.96 2.58
CA ALA A 334 0.08 -12.61 3.73
C ALA A 334 -0.88 -12.57 4.93
N HIS A 335 -1.09 -13.74 5.53
CA HIS A 335 -1.74 -13.91 6.82
C HIS A 335 -0.65 -14.08 7.88
N TYR A 336 -0.71 -13.24 8.92
CA TYR A 336 0.31 -13.20 9.95
C TYR A 336 -0.26 -13.47 11.33
N TYR A 337 0.48 -14.27 12.09
CA TYR A 337 0.22 -14.46 13.51
C TYR A 337 1.54 -14.41 14.28
N TYR A 338 1.57 -13.59 15.33
CA TYR A 338 2.60 -13.66 16.36
C TYR A 338 1.94 -13.75 17.74
N GLY A 339 2.35 -14.73 18.53
CA GLY A 339 1.81 -14.87 19.88
C GLY A 339 2.16 -16.17 20.58
N TYR A 340 1.74 -16.25 21.84
CA TYR A 340 1.91 -17.42 22.67
C TYR A 340 0.80 -18.44 22.40
N LEU A 341 1.14 -19.65 21.97
CA LEU A 341 0.25 -20.81 21.86
C LEU A 341 0.78 -21.88 22.81
N PHE A 342 0.23 -21.99 24.02
CA PHE A 342 0.78 -22.85 25.07
C PHE A 342 1.21 -24.24 24.53
N PRO A 343 2.48 -24.66 24.70
CA PRO A 343 3.54 -24.03 25.50
C PRO A 343 4.47 -23.05 24.75
N ASP A 344 4.23 -22.79 23.46
CA ASP A 344 5.17 -22.17 22.52
C ASP A 344 4.93 -20.68 22.25
N ILE A 345 5.98 -19.95 21.86
CA ILE A 345 5.83 -18.68 21.12
C ILE A 345 5.83 -19.04 19.64
N VAL A 346 4.79 -18.63 18.91
CA VAL A 346 4.59 -18.98 17.50
C VAL A 346 4.62 -17.71 16.64
N GLU A 347 5.35 -17.78 15.53
CA GLU A 347 5.20 -16.87 14.40
C GLU A 347 4.73 -17.67 13.17
N SER A 348 3.58 -17.29 12.63
CA SER A 348 3.02 -17.89 11.42
C SER A 348 2.89 -16.87 10.31
N ILE A 349 3.32 -17.26 9.11
CA ILE A 349 3.27 -16.45 7.89
C ILE A 349 2.74 -17.35 6.77
N LYS A 350 1.59 -17.02 6.18
CA LYS A 350 0.94 -17.84 5.14
C LYS A 350 0.47 -17.00 3.96
N GLY A 351 0.68 -17.46 2.73
CA GLY A 351 0.25 -16.77 1.49
C GLY A 351 1.31 -16.83 0.38
N SER A 352 1.09 -16.11 -0.72
CA SER A 352 2.13 -15.97 -1.76
C SER A 352 3.24 -14.99 -1.38
N LEU A 353 2.97 -14.14 -0.38
CA LEU A 353 3.83 -13.04 0.04
C LEU A 353 4.00 -11.97 -1.04
N SER A 354 3.17 -12.01 -2.09
CA SER A 354 3.11 -10.98 -3.11
C SER A 354 2.46 -9.72 -2.55
N TYR A 355 2.89 -8.56 -3.01
CA TYR A 355 2.38 -7.29 -2.50
C TYR A 355 2.28 -6.24 -3.59
N SER A 356 1.45 -5.22 -3.34
CA SER A 356 1.25 -4.09 -4.23
C SER A 356 1.51 -2.77 -3.48
N ILE A 357 2.11 -1.80 -4.18
CA ILE A 357 2.49 -0.49 -3.67
C ILE A 357 1.76 0.57 -4.50
N ASP A 358 1.05 1.48 -3.82
CA ASP A 358 0.33 2.56 -4.49
C ASP A 358 1.18 3.85 -4.50
N PHE A 359 1.57 4.28 -5.71
CA PHE A 359 2.21 5.58 -5.97
C PHE A 359 1.23 6.60 -6.59
N GLY A 360 -0.07 6.41 -6.40
CA GLY A 360 -1.13 7.27 -6.91
C GLY A 360 -1.53 6.87 -8.32
N ASP A 361 -0.86 7.42 -9.33
CA ASP A 361 -1.17 7.13 -10.75
C ASP A 361 -0.46 5.86 -11.26
N VAL A 362 0.42 5.28 -10.45
CA VAL A 362 1.17 4.05 -10.75
C VAL A 362 0.96 3.05 -9.62
N LEU A 363 0.57 1.82 -9.95
CA LEU A 363 0.57 0.68 -9.05
C LEU A 363 1.77 -0.22 -9.36
N VAL A 364 2.62 -0.47 -8.38
CA VAL A 364 3.68 -1.48 -8.50
C VAL A 364 3.19 -2.77 -7.87
N ILE A 365 3.31 -3.90 -8.57
CA ILE A 365 2.98 -5.23 -8.06
C ILE A 365 4.27 -6.06 -8.08
N GLN A 366 4.64 -6.59 -6.91
CA GLN A 366 5.79 -7.49 -6.74
C GLN A 366 5.29 -8.89 -6.39
N LEU A 367 5.67 -9.86 -7.21
CA LEU A 367 5.60 -11.28 -6.88
C LEU A 367 6.97 -11.78 -6.40
N ASN A 368 6.94 -12.80 -5.53
CA ASN A 368 8.13 -13.57 -5.16
C ASN A 368 8.27 -14.78 -6.08
N ASP A 369 9.50 -15.27 -6.22
CA ASP A 369 9.78 -16.37 -7.15
C ASP A 369 8.94 -17.62 -6.86
N PHE A 370 8.64 -18.35 -7.93
CA PHE A 370 7.84 -19.57 -7.91
C PHE A 370 8.38 -20.56 -8.93
N GLU A 371 8.61 -21.80 -8.48
CA GLU A 371 8.91 -22.96 -9.32
C GLU A 371 7.99 -24.11 -8.93
N SER A 372 7.18 -24.61 -9.86
CA SER A 372 6.14 -25.62 -9.59
C SER A 372 6.66 -26.94 -9.02
N ARG A 373 7.93 -27.28 -9.28
CA ARG A 373 8.58 -28.49 -8.73
C ARG A 373 9.10 -28.31 -7.31
N LYS A 374 9.28 -27.07 -6.86
CA LYS A 374 9.82 -26.74 -5.53
C LYS A 374 8.80 -26.08 -4.61
N ASN A 375 7.66 -25.65 -5.13
CA ASN A 375 6.58 -25.01 -4.39
C ASN A 375 5.33 -25.92 -4.38
N PRO A 376 4.43 -25.79 -3.38
CA PRO A 376 4.50 -24.87 -2.24
C PRO A 376 5.58 -25.24 -1.21
N LEU A 377 5.97 -24.28 -0.38
CA LEU A 377 6.90 -24.47 0.73
C LEU A 377 6.10 -24.45 2.04
N SER A 378 6.25 -25.49 2.87
CA SER A 378 5.51 -25.60 4.13
C SER A 378 6.40 -26.07 5.26
N LEU A 379 6.48 -25.26 6.30
CA LEU A 379 7.38 -25.44 7.43
C LEU A 379 6.60 -25.30 8.74
N ASN A 380 6.79 -26.25 9.64
CA ASN A 380 6.26 -26.20 11.00
C ASN A 380 7.30 -26.80 11.96
N GLN A 381 8.12 -25.94 12.55
CA GLN A 381 9.28 -26.38 13.34
C GLN A 381 9.68 -25.36 14.40
N TYR A 382 10.51 -25.81 15.33
CA TYR A 382 11.17 -24.94 16.29
C TYR A 382 12.47 -24.39 15.70
N SER A 383 12.74 -23.12 15.99
CA SER A 383 14.05 -22.52 15.88
C SER A 383 14.57 -22.33 17.31
N SER A 384 15.72 -22.93 17.60
CA SER A 384 16.45 -22.62 18.82
C SER A 384 17.04 -21.23 18.63
N GLY A 385 16.39 -20.21 19.21
CA GLY A 385 17.01 -18.90 19.33
C GLY A 385 18.43 -19.10 19.88
N GLY A 386 19.45 -18.55 19.20
CA GLY A 386 20.84 -18.81 19.55
C GLY A 386 21.06 -18.71 21.06
N TRP A 387 21.66 -19.76 21.65
CA TRP A 387 21.86 -19.93 23.10
C TRP A 387 20.63 -20.32 23.94
N GLY A 388 19.66 -21.04 23.37
CA GLY A 388 18.79 -21.95 24.13
C GLY A 388 17.78 -21.29 25.10
N ASN A 389 17.51 -20.00 24.98
CA ASN A 389 16.63 -19.27 25.89
C ASN A 389 15.27 -18.88 25.28
N GLY A 390 14.64 -19.84 24.60
CA GLY A 390 13.25 -19.78 24.15
C GLY A 390 13.09 -20.42 22.77
N ALA A 391 12.48 -21.61 22.70
CA ALA A 391 12.14 -22.23 21.43
C ALA A 391 11.00 -21.42 20.78
N MET A 392 11.28 -20.77 19.67
CA MET A 392 10.25 -20.10 18.87
C MET A 392 9.81 -21.06 17.77
N ARG A 393 8.50 -21.26 17.63
CA ARG A 393 7.93 -22.14 16.62
C ARG A 393 7.51 -21.32 15.40
N TYR A 394 8.05 -21.67 14.24
CA TYR A 394 7.72 -21.05 12.97
C TYR A 394 6.74 -21.93 12.19
N ILE A 395 5.65 -21.33 11.72
CA ILE A 395 4.66 -21.96 10.84
C ILE A 395 4.58 -21.16 9.53
N ILE A 396 5.31 -21.57 8.51
CA ILE A 396 5.35 -20.89 7.21
C ILE A 396 4.63 -21.75 6.17
N GLU A 397 3.64 -21.18 5.48
CA GLU A 397 2.97 -21.82 4.34
C GLU A 397 3.01 -20.86 3.14
N ARG A 398 4.04 -21.00 2.29
CA ARG A 398 4.19 -20.20 1.07
C ARG A 398 3.64 -20.97 -0.13
N TYR A 399 2.61 -20.41 -0.77
CA TYR A 399 1.96 -20.99 -1.94
C TYR A 399 1.60 -19.92 -2.97
N GLN A 400 1.46 -20.29 -4.23
CA GLN A 400 0.87 -19.41 -5.25
C GLN A 400 -0.36 -20.12 -5.79
N ASP A 401 -1.51 -19.46 -5.75
CA ASP A 401 -2.71 -20.03 -6.34
C ASP A 401 -2.60 -19.99 -7.89
N PRO A 402 -2.89 -21.10 -8.60
CA PRO A 402 -2.76 -21.15 -10.06
C PRO A 402 -3.66 -20.14 -10.80
N GLY A 403 -4.77 -19.74 -10.16
CA GLY A 403 -5.70 -18.76 -10.68
C GLY A 403 -5.24 -17.31 -10.51
N TYR A 404 -4.23 -17.07 -9.66
CA TYR A 404 -3.72 -15.74 -9.32
C TYR A 404 -4.82 -14.77 -8.84
N SER A 405 -5.72 -15.26 -8.00
CA SER A 405 -6.94 -14.56 -7.55
C SER A 405 -6.61 -13.23 -6.87
N TRP A 406 -5.59 -13.22 -5.99
CA TRP A 406 -5.10 -11.99 -5.38
C TRP A 406 -4.55 -11.02 -6.44
N LEU A 407 -3.71 -11.48 -7.36
CA LEU A 407 -3.14 -10.63 -8.41
C LEU A 407 -4.23 -10.05 -9.33
N GLU A 408 -5.20 -10.87 -9.74
CA GLU A 408 -6.33 -10.42 -10.56
C GLU A 408 -7.13 -9.32 -9.84
N SER A 409 -7.32 -9.44 -8.52
CA SER A 409 -7.94 -8.36 -7.72
C SER A 409 -7.16 -7.05 -7.76
N GLN A 410 -5.81 -7.12 -7.72
CA GLN A 410 -4.96 -5.94 -7.78
C GLN A 410 -4.98 -5.31 -9.17
N LEU A 411 -4.90 -6.12 -10.23
CA LEU A 411 -4.98 -5.66 -11.62
C LEU A 411 -6.36 -5.06 -11.94
N TYR A 412 -7.43 -5.67 -11.45
CA TYR A 412 -8.78 -5.13 -11.58
C TYR A 412 -8.94 -3.79 -10.87
N SER A 413 -8.43 -3.69 -9.63
CA SER A 413 -8.40 -2.44 -8.89
C SER A 413 -7.63 -1.35 -9.67
N ALA A 414 -6.44 -1.66 -10.18
CA ALA A 414 -5.65 -0.72 -11.00
C ALA A 414 -6.41 -0.24 -12.24
N TYR A 415 -7.05 -1.17 -12.96
CA TYR A 415 -7.89 -0.87 -14.12
C TYR A 415 -9.02 0.10 -13.77
N LYS A 416 -9.77 -0.18 -12.70
CA LYS A 416 -10.87 0.69 -12.24
C LYS A 416 -10.36 2.09 -11.87
N LYS A 417 -9.18 2.16 -11.28
CA LYS A 417 -8.50 3.38 -10.83
C LYS A 417 -7.76 4.13 -11.97
N LYS A 418 -7.66 3.50 -13.15
CA LYS A 418 -6.89 3.98 -14.31
C LYS A 418 -5.40 4.17 -14.01
N GLN A 419 -4.85 3.33 -13.13
CA GLN A 419 -3.43 3.35 -12.79
C GLN A 419 -2.61 2.64 -13.87
N ILE A 420 -1.39 3.14 -14.08
CA ILE A 420 -0.37 2.41 -14.83
C ILE A 420 0.19 1.31 -13.92
N VAL A 421 0.30 0.08 -14.44
CA VAL A 421 0.84 -1.05 -13.66
C VAL A 421 2.30 -1.31 -14.04
N ILE A 422 3.17 -1.32 -13.03
CA ILE A 422 4.50 -1.94 -13.09
C ILE A 422 4.39 -3.31 -12.44
N PHE A 423 4.78 -4.35 -13.17
CA PHE A 423 4.74 -5.72 -12.67
C PHE A 423 6.15 -6.30 -12.59
N ASN A 424 6.47 -6.83 -11.42
CA ASN A 424 7.80 -7.32 -11.07
C ASN A 424 7.74 -8.75 -10.56
N GLN A 425 8.71 -9.57 -10.99
CA GLN A 425 8.98 -10.88 -10.39
C GLN A 425 10.44 -11.27 -10.57
N HIS A 426 10.93 -12.29 -9.89
CA HIS A 426 12.34 -12.67 -9.99
C HIS A 426 12.69 -13.30 -11.35
N ARG A 427 11.98 -14.36 -11.79
CA ARG A 427 12.25 -15.05 -13.07
C ARG A 427 11.15 -14.76 -14.09
N ASP A 428 11.47 -14.49 -15.36
CA ASP A 428 10.45 -14.22 -16.39
C ASP A 428 9.57 -15.43 -16.76
N ASP A 429 10.02 -16.63 -16.40
CA ASP A 429 9.32 -17.91 -16.63
C ASP A 429 8.56 -18.45 -15.40
N ALA A 430 8.57 -17.72 -14.27
CA ALA A 430 7.82 -18.11 -13.08
C ALA A 430 6.32 -17.96 -13.33
N ASP A 431 5.60 -19.10 -13.35
CA ASP A 431 4.15 -19.14 -13.52
C ASP A 431 3.55 -20.35 -12.77
N ALA A 432 2.54 -20.09 -11.94
CA ALA A 432 1.75 -21.10 -11.26
C ALA A 432 0.58 -21.64 -12.10
N GLY A 433 0.24 -20.99 -13.21
CA GLY A 433 -0.69 -21.49 -14.20
C GLY A 433 -1.26 -20.45 -15.16
N ASN A 434 -1.72 -19.30 -14.64
CA ASN A 434 -2.53 -18.32 -15.40
C ASN A 434 -1.90 -16.92 -15.50
N LEU A 435 -0.62 -16.76 -15.17
CA LEU A 435 -0.02 -15.43 -15.04
C LEU A 435 -0.06 -14.64 -16.36
N GLN A 436 0.46 -15.23 -17.44
CA GLN A 436 0.59 -14.53 -18.73
C GLN A 436 -0.78 -14.08 -19.27
N ASN A 437 -1.79 -14.94 -19.15
CA ASN A 437 -3.16 -14.61 -19.55
C ASN A 437 -3.71 -13.41 -18.77
N LEU A 438 -3.43 -13.30 -17.47
CA LEU A 438 -3.85 -12.15 -16.67
C LEU A 438 -3.10 -10.88 -17.08
N LEU A 439 -1.78 -10.95 -17.22
CA LEU A 439 -0.99 -9.77 -17.63
C LEU A 439 -1.43 -9.26 -19.02
N ASP A 440 -1.80 -10.15 -19.93
CA ASP A 440 -2.32 -9.81 -21.25
C ASP A 440 -3.77 -9.29 -21.19
N LYS A 441 -4.64 -9.94 -20.39
CA LYS A 441 -6.03 -9.51 -20.14
C LYS A 441 -6.10 -8.06 -19.65
N TYR A 442 -5.19 -7.69 -18.73
CA TYR A 442 -5.09 -6.34 -18.17
C TYR A 442 -4.08 -5.45 -18.89
N LYS A 443 -3.52 -5.91 -20.03
CA LYS A 443 -2.58 -5.15 -20.88
C LYS A 443 -1.40 -4.54 -20.10
N VAL A 444 -0.86 -5.27 -19.13
CA VAL A 444 0.31 -4.83 -18.37
C VAL A 444 1.51 -4.81 -19.32
N LYS A 445 2.04 -3.64 -19.65
CA LYS A 445 3.16 -3.48 -20.60
C LYS A 445 4.52 -3.30 -19.92
N LEU A 446 4.55 -2.82 -18.68
CA LEU A 446 5.77 -2.66 -17.90
C LEU A 446 5.95 -3.88 -17.02
N ARG A 447 6.69 -4.87 -17.53
CA ARG A 447 7.00 -6.12 -16.86
C ARG A 447 8.51 -6.23 -16.69
N PHE A 448 9.00 -6.44 -15.48
CA PHE A 448 10.44 -6.55 -15.20
C PHE A 448 10.77 -7.80 -14.41
N SER A 449 11.95 -8.38 -14.69
CA SER A 449 12.47 -9.51 -13.95
C SER A 449 13.99 -9.51 -13.84
N GLY A 450 14.53 -10.31 -12.91
CA GLY A 450 15.96 -10.49 -12.66
C GLY A 450 16.46 -11.86 -13.13
N HIS A 451 17.20 -12.56 -12.26
CA HIS A 451 17.66 -13.95 -12.40
C HIS A 451 18.74 -14.19 -13.48
N TYR A 452 18.67 -13.48 -14.60
CA TYR A 452 19.63 -13.58 -15.70
C TYR A 452 20.68 -12.48 -15.58
N HIS A 453 21.66 -12.69 -14.71
CA HIS A 453 22.58 -11.65 -14.22
C HIS A 453 23.30 -10.86 -15.32
N ASN A 454 23.64 -11.54 -16.42
CA ASN A 454 24.38 -10.98 -17.56
C ASN A 454 23.52 -10.30 -18.62
N SER A 455 22.19 -10.36 -18.49
CA SER A 455 21.25 -9.84 -19.48
C SER A 455 20.49 -8.67 -18.88
N VAL A 456 20.88 -7.45 -19.25
CA VAL A 456 20.18 -6.22 -18.85
C VAL A 456 19.58 -5.55 -20.08
N GLY A 457 18.30 -5.21 -20.01
CA GLY A 457 17.54 -4.56 -21.09
C GLY A 457 17.01 -5.51 -22.16
N GLU A 458 17.40 -6.78 -22.14
CA GLU A 458 16.82 -7.81 -23.00
C GLU A 458 15.37 -8.10 -22.61
N THR A 459 14.52 -8.40 -23.59
CA THR A 459 13.13 -8.81 -23.36
C THR A 459 12.97 -10.32 -23.50
N ARG A 460 12.43 -10.99 -22.49
CA ARG A 460 12.16 -12.44 -22.46
C ARG A 460 10.80 -12.71 -21.84
N ASN A 461 9.98 -13.54 -22.49
CA ASN A 461 8.60 -13.85 -22.05
C ASN A 461 7.74 -12.61 -21.71
N GLY A 462 8.01 -11.48 -22.39
CA GLY A 462 7.34 -10.20 -22.17
C GLY A 462 7.93 -9.34 -21.04
N PHE A 463 8.96 -9.81 -20.33
CA PHE A 463 9.66 -9.10 -19.25
C PHE A 463 10.97 -8.49 -19.73
N ILE A 464 11.28 -7.28 -19.27
CA ILE A 464 12.58 -6.62 -19.50
C ILE A 464 13.50 -6.98 -18.32
N LEU A 465 14.66 -7.54 -18.63
CA LEU A 465 15.60 -8.03 -17.61
C LEU A 465 16.40 -6.90 -16.95
N SER A 466 16.45 -6.88 -15.62
CA SER A 466 17.15 -5.85 -14.82
C SER A 466 18.65 -6.06 -14.65
N GLY A 467 19.18 -7.21 -15.07
CA GLY A 467 20.59 -7.55 -14.89
C GLY A 467 20.90 -8.02 -13.48
N SER A 468 21.95 -7.47 -12.85
CA SER A 468 22.39 -7.81 -11.50
C SER A 468 23.12 -6.64 -10.86
N SER A 469 22.68 -6.24 -9.67
CA SER A 469 23.36 -5.24 -8.84
C SER A 469 24.77 -5.67 -8.44
N ALA A 470 25.02 -6.98 -8.27
CA ALA A 470 26.36 -7.52 -8.05
C ALA A 470 27.32 -7.24 -9.22
N LEU A 471 26.78 -7.13 -10.45
CA LEU A 471 27.51 -6.77 -11.67
C LEU A 471 27.41 -5.27 -12.02
N GLY A 472 26.76 -4.45 -11.19
CA GLY A 472 26.63 -3.01 -11.41
C GLY A 472 25.71 -2.63 -12.56
N THR A 473 24.77 -3.50 -12.93
CA THR A 473 23.74 -3.20 -13.93
C THR A 473 22.40 -2.90 -13.28
N TYR A 474 21.56 -2.13 -13.97
CA TYR A 474 20.22 -1.75 -13.53
C TYR A 474 19.37 -1.22 -14.69
N LEU A 475 18.07 -1.08 -14.49
CA LEU A 475 17.18 -0.33 -15.36
C LEU A 475 16.64 0.92 -14.67
N LYS A 476 16.28 1.93 -15.46
CA LYS A 476 15.48 3.08 -15.02
C LYS A 476 14.24 3.16 -15.90
N ALA A 477 13.05 3.25 -15.29
CA ALA A 477 11.80 3.49 -15.98
C ALA A 477 11.29 4.89 -15.66
N GLU A 478 11.20 5.75 -16.67
CA GLU A 478 10.56 7.08 -16.56
C GLU A 478 9.20 7.04 -17.23
N ILE A 479 8.15 7.34 -16.48
CA ILE A 479 6.75 7.19 -16.89
C ILE A 479 6.08 8.57 -16.92
N ASP A 480 5.68 9.01 -18.10
CA ASP A 480 4.78 10.16 -18.28
C ASP A 480 3.35 9.67 -18.11
N THR A 481 2.78 9.93 -16.94
CA THR A 481 1.44 9.47 -16.55
C THR A 481 0.33 10.16 -17.34
N VAL A 482 0.57 11.37 -17.85
CA VAL A 482 -0.39 12.16 -18.62
C VAL A 482 -0.40 11.71 -20.08
N LYS A 483 0.79 11.55 -20.68
CA LYS A 483 0.92 11.05 -22.05
C LYS A 483 0.79 9.53 -22.16
N GLN A 484 0.74 8.84 -21.01
CA GLN A 484 0.78 7.39 -20.92
C GLN A 484 1.90 6.81 -21.78
N THR A 485 3.14 7.26 -21.54
CA THR A 485 4.33 6.71 -22.19
C THR A 485 5.39 6.40 -21.15
N ALA A 486 6.17 5.35 -21.37
CA ALA A 486 7.30 5.02 -20.53
C ALA A 486 8.58 4.95 -21.36
N LYS A 487 9.66 5.52 -20.84
CA LYS A 487 11.01 5.39 -21.37
C LYS A 487 11.80 4.47 -20.46
N ILE A 488 12.41 3.45 -21.03
CA ILE A 488 13.22 2.48 -20.30
C ILE A 488 14.67 2.71 -20.66
N TYR A 489 15.49 2.91 -19.64
CA TYR A 489 16.92 3.12 -19.75
C TYR A 489 17.67 1.97 -19.10
N LYS A 490 18.86 1.69 -19.63
CA LYS A 490 19.76 0.63 -19.19
C LYS A 490 21.05 1.25 -18.65
N GLY A 491 21.36 0.95 -17.40
CA GLY A 491 22.63 1.28 -16.79
C GLY A 491 23.55 0.07 -16.75
N VAL A 492 24.81 0.27 -17.12
CA VAL A 492 25.90 -0.71 -17.01
C VAL A 492 27.07 -0.07 -16.28
N ASP A 493 27.89 -0.89 -15.59
CA ASP A 493 29.06 -0.45 -14.82
C ASP A 493 28.77 0.71 -13.85
N ASN A 494 27.57 0.76 -13.29
CA ASN A 494 27.08 1.84 -12.44
C ASN A 494 27.21 3.24 -13.08
N THR A 495 27.02 3.36 -14.40
CA THR A 495 26.90 4.66 -15.07
C THR A 495 25.79 5.51 -14.43
N ASN A 496 25.99 6.83 -14.34
CA ASN A 496 24.99 7.78 -13.89
C ASN A 496 24.08 8.29 -15.03
N GLU A 497 24.49 8.06 -16.28
CA GLU A 497 23.73 8.40 -17.48
C GLU A 497 23.35 7.10 -18.20
N PRO A 498 22.22 6.47 -17.83
CA PRO A 498 21.80 5.22 -18.46
C PRO A 498 21.33 5.46 -19.90
N GLU A 499 21.54 4.46 -20.77
CA GLU A 499 21.19 4.50 -22.19
C GLU A 499 19.69 4.25 -22.40
N LEU A 500 18.98 5.10 -23.16
CA LEU A 500 17.59 4.82 -23.54
C LEU A 500 17.53 3.60 -24.48
N ILE A 501 16.86 2.54 -24.05
CA ILE A 501 16.73 1.29 -24.83
C ILE A 501 15.34 1.06 -25.40
N SER A 502 14.30 1.67 -24.82
CA SER A 502 12.93 1.49 -25.28
C SER A 502 12.04 2.67 -24.92
N THR A 503 11.04 2.94 -25.76
CA THR A 503 9.91 3.81 -25.44
C THR A 503 8.63 3.00 -25.66
N VAL A 504 7.87 2.81 -24.58
CA VAL A 504 6.66 2.01 -24.53
C VAL A 504 5.45 2.94 -24.52
N ASN A 505 4.55 2.78 -25.48
CA ASN A 505 3.25 3.45 -25.44
C ASN A 505 2.33 2.68 -24.49
N LEU A 506 1.89 3.32 -23.41
CA LEU A 506 1.01 2.77 -22.40
C LEU A 506 -0.47 3.03 -22.70
N GLU A 507 -0.80 3.95 -23.62
CA GLU A 507 -2.19 4.19 -24.04
C GLU A 507 -2.85 2.91 -24.55
N ASP A 508 -4.09 2.74 -24.14
CA ASP A 508 -5.00 1.74 -24.66
C ASP A 508 -5.69 2.31 -25.90
N SER A 509 -5.11 2.10 -27.08
CA SER A 509 -5.92 2.18 -28.30
C SER A 509 -6.88 0.98 -28.31
N GLN A 510 -8.17 1.30 -28.18
CA GLN A 510 -9.36 0.44 -28.29
C GLN A 510 -9.91 -0.22 -27.02
N SER A 511 -11.23 0.02 -26.88
CA SER A 511 -12.19 -0.48 -25.89
C SER A 511 -11.96 -1.93 -25.51
N ILE A 512 -11.51 -2.12 -24.28
CA ILE A 512 -11.54 -3.42 -23.61
C ILE A 512 -13.03 -3.71 -23.32
N THR A 513 -13.48 -4.95 -23.57
CA THR A 513 -14.64 -5.45 -22.80
C THR A 513 -14.21 -5.36 -21.34
N PRO A 514 -14.90 -4.60 -20.46
CA PRO A 514 -14.45 -4.45 -19.08
C PRO A 514 -14.10 -5.84 -18.53
N PRO A 515 -12.89 -6.07 -18.02
CA PRO A 515 -12.57 -7.37 -17.44
C PRO A 515 -13.65 -7.65 -16.40
N GLN A 516 -14.32 -8.80 -16.53
CA GLN A 516 -15.32 -9.20 -15.53
C GLN A 516 -14.65 -9.15 -14.16
N ALA A 517 -15.38 -8.63 -13.15
CA ALA A 517 -14.87 -8.61 -11.79
C ALA A 517 -14.32 -10.00 -11.43
N PRO A 518 -13.15 -10.06 -10.77
CA PRO A 518 -12.52 -11.33 -10.42
C PRO A 518 -13.49 -12.19 -9.62
N ALA A 519 -13.30 -13.51 -9.69
CA ALA A 519 -14.01 -14.41 -8.80
C ALA A 519 -13.74 -13.99 -7.34
N PRO A 520 -14.74 -14.02 -6.44
CA PRO A 520 -14.54 -13.60 -5.07
C PRO A 520 -13.47 -14.49 -4.40
N SER A 521 -12.50 -13.89 -3.71
CA SER A 521 -11.50 -14.65 -2.96
C SER A 521 -12.12 -15.35 -1.74
N PRO A 522 -11.52 -16.44 -1.23
CA PRO A 522 -11.84 -16.96 0.10
C PRO A 522 -11.71 -15.88 1.17
N ILE A 523 -12.56 -15.92 2.20
CA ILE A 523 -12.53 -14.99 3.33
C ILE A 523 -11.81 -15.66 4.51
N TYR A 524 -10.68 -15.09 4.94
CA TYR A 524 -9.96 -15.52 6.13
C TYR A 524 -10.58 -14.97 7.41
N VAL A 525 -10.87 -15.85 8.36
CA VAL A 525 -11.41 -15.49 9.66
C VAL A 525 -10.49 -16.00 10.75
N ARG A 526 -10.13 -15.13 11.71
CA ARG A 526 -9.39 -15.53 12.90
C ARG A 526 -10.02 -15.00 14.18
N VAL A 527 -10.05 -15.85 15.21
CA VAL A 527 -10.34 -15.43 16.59
C VAL A 527 -9.20 -15.87 17.49
N LYS A 528 -8.51 -14.91 18.11
CA LYS A 528 -7.52 -15.13 19.16
C LYS A 528 -8.15 -14.91 20.53
N THR A 529 -7.83 -15.77 21.49
CA THR A 529 -8.23 -15.53 22.88
C THR A 529 -7.01 -15.43 23.80
N SER A 530 -6.99 -14.42 24.65
CA SER A 530 -6.04 -14.25 25.76
C SER A 530 -6.78 -14.21 27.10
N GLY A 531 -8.06 -14.58 27.11
CA GLY A 531 -8.91 -14.54 28.29
C GLY A 531 -8.68 -15.73 29.21
N GLY A 532 -8.82 -15.53 30.52
CA GLY A 532 -8.75 -16.58 31.54
C GLY A 532 -10.00 -17.47 31.55
N TYR A 533 -10.45 -17.94 30.39
CA TYR A 533 -11.66 -18.75 30.19
C TYR A 533 -11.48 -19.68 28.99
N GLU A 534 -12.40 -20.63 28.85
CA GLU A 534 -12.51 -21.49 27.68
C GLU A 534 -13.44 -20.82 26.67
N ALA A 535 -12.94 -20.53 25.47
CA ALA A 535 -13.71 -19.91 24.40
C ALA A 535 -14.14 -20.93 23.33
N PHE A 536 -15.26 -20.64 22.67
CA PHE A 536 -15.81 -21.44 21.57
C PHE A 536 -16.26 -20.48 20.47
N VAL A 537 -15.87 -20.81 19.24
CA VAL A 537 -16.20 -20.04 18.05
C VAL A 537 -17.24 -20.81 17.24
N SER A 538 -18.27 -20.11 16.79
CA SER A 538 -19.28 -20.62 15.86
C SER A 538 -19.34 -19.68 14.66
N LEU A 539 -18.99 -20.18 13.49
CA LEU A 539 -19.06 -19.49 12.21
C LEU A 539 -20.19 -20.07 11.38
N ILE A 540 -21.09 -19.21 10.90
CA ILE A 540 -22.19 -19.56 10.01
C ILE A 540 -21.99 -18.78 8.70
N TYR A 541 -21.94 -19.49 7.58
CA TYR A 541 -21.83 -18.88 6.26
C TYR A 541 -22.71 -19.59 5.24
N ASN A 542 -23.14 -18.87 4.21
CA ASN A 542 -23.83 -19.43 3.05
C ASN A 542 -22.83 -19.55 1.91
N THR A 543 -22.66 -20.75 1.37
CA THR A 543 -21.84 -21.00 0.18
C THR A 543 -22.42 -20.29 -1.05
N GLN A 544 -21.63 -20.20 -2.12
CA GLN A 544 -22.05 -19.55 -3.37
C GLN A 544 -23.32 -20.18 -3.98
N ASP A 545 -23.55 -21.48 -3.80
CA ASP A 545 -24.74 -22.22 -4.22
C ASP A 545 -25.93 -22.08 -3.24
N GLY A 546 -25.80 -21.26 -2.19
CA GLY A 546 -26.87 -20.92 -1.25
C GLY A 546 -27.06 -21.93 -0.11
N LYS A 547 -26.11 -22.85 0.09
CA LYS A 547 -26.14 -23.80 1.22
C LYS A 547 -25.55 -23.16 2.47
N GLN A 548 -26.28 -23.21 3.58
CA GLN A 548 -25.76 -22.75 4.86
C GLN A 548 -24.85 -23.82 5.49
N GLU A 549 -23.65 -23.42 5.88
CA GLU A 549 -22.66 -24.22 6.59
C GLU A 549 -22.42 -23.64 7.99
N THR A 550 -22.19 -24.51 8.97
CA THR A 550 -21.85 -24.11 10.34
C THR A 550 -20.57 -24.80 10.76
N ILE A 551 -19.56 -24.01 11.10
CA ILE A 551 -18.27 -24.46 11.58
C ILE A 551 -18.12 -24.06 13.04
N ASN A 552 -17.91 -25.05 13.91
CA ASN A 552 -17.64 -24.81 15.31
C ASN A 552 -16.17 -25.12 15.61
N SER A 553 -15.55 -24.31 16.45
CA SER A 553 -14.23 -24.63 17.00
C SER A 553 -14.35 -25.68 18.10
N ASP A 554 -13.26 -26.40 18.31
CA ASP A 554 -13.00 -27.00 19.61
C ASP A 554 -12.77 -25.92 20.67
N LYS A 555 -12.55 -26.36 21.92
CA LYS A 555 -12.20 -25.47 23.02
C LYS A 555 -10.93 -24.66 22.70
N LEU A 556 -11.07 -23.34 22.75
CA LEU A 556 -9.99 -22.38 22.56
C LEU A 556 -9.52 -21.86 23.94
N LEU A 557 -8.25 -22.07 24.26
CA LEU A 557 -7.62 -21.63 25.51
C LEU A 557 -6.83 -20.34 25.32
N ALA A 558 -6.53 -19.65 26.42
CA ALA A 558 -5.68 -18.45 26.43
C ALA A 558 -4.37 -18.67 25.65
N GLY A 559 -4.09 -17.76 24.73
CA GLY A 559 -2.99 -17.84 23.77
C GLY A 559 -3.38 -18.42 22.40
N ASN A 560 -4.44 -19.23 22.33
CA ASN A 560 -4.77 -19.95 21.10
C ASN A 560 -5.58 -19.10 20.12
N SER A 561 -5.43 -19.45 18.84
CA SER A 561 -6.21 -18.91 17.73
C SER A 561 -7.04 -20.01 17.08
N TRP A 562 -8.27 -19.67 16.72
CA TRP A 562 -9.06 -20.42 15.76
C TRP A 562 -9.02 -19.67 14.42
N GLU A 563 -8.77 -20.40 13.33
CA GLU A 563 -8.59 -19.86 11.99
C GLU A 563 -9.40 -20.67 10.99
N TYR A 564 -10.00 -20.01 10.02
CA TYR A 564 -10.78 -20.67 8.96
C TYR A 564 -10.79 -19.84 7.68
N PHE A 565 -10.62 -20.52 6.54
CA PHE A 565 -10.82 -19.93 5.21
C PHE A 565 -12.21 -20.29 4.71
N VAL A 566 -13.10 -19.30 4.70
CA VAL A 566 -14.43 -19.46 4.12
C VAL A 566 -14.32 -19.50 2.60
N PRO A 567 -14.93 -20.49 1.91
CA PRO A 567 -14.79 -20.64 0.47
C PRO A 567 -15.17 -19.38 -0.30
N ALA A 568 -14.45 -19.15 -1.40
CA ALA A 568 -14.72 -18.14 -2.41
C ALA A 568 -16.22 -18.03 -2.75
N GLY A 569 -16.74 -16.81 -2.79
CA GLY A 569 -18.14 -16.52 -3.16
C GLY A 569 -19.18 -16.80 -2.07
N SER A 570 -18.75 -17.25 -0.89
CA SER A 570 -19.64 -17.40 0.26
C SER A 570 -19.91 -16.07 0.96
N THR A 571 -21.01 -15.99 1.70
CA THR A 571 -21.35 -14.87 2.58
C THR A 571 -21.37 -15.34 4.03
N ILE A 572 -20.58 -14.72 4.90
CA ILE A 572 -20.58 -15.08 6.32
C ILE A 572 -21.77 -14.39 6.99
N GLU A 573 -22.75 -15.18 7.39
CA GLU A 573 -23.93 -14.70 8.09
C GLU A 573 -23.58 -14.23 9.49
N SER A 574 -22.81 -15.03 10.24
CA SER A 574 -22.33 -14.61 11.55
C SER A 574 -21.11 -15.36 12.06
N LEU A 575 -20.33 -14.67 12.87
CA LEU A 575 -19.27 -15.21 13.72
C LEU A 575 -19.62 -14.89 15.17
N GLU A 576 -19.83 -15.93 15.98
CA GLU A 576 -20.13 -15.81 17.40
C GLU A 576 -19.01 -16.42 18.23
N VAL A 577 -18.61 -15.73 19.29
CA VAL A 577 -17.66 -16.25 20.29
C VAL A 577 -18.33 -16.25 21.65
N LYS A 578 -18.30 -17.41 22.30
CA LYS A 578 -18.81 -17.64 23.65
C LYS A 578 -17.68 -18.10 24.58
N ASN A 579 -17.81 -17.86 25.87
CA ASN A 579 -16.96 -18.48 26.88
C ASN A 579 -17.77 -19.33 27.87
N ASN A 580 -17.12 -20.34 28.46
CA ASN A 580 -17.68 -21.08 29.59
C ASN A 580 -17.62 -20.22 30.86
N THR A 581 -18.76 -20.04 31.53
CA THR A 581 -18.82 -19.21 32.75
C THR A 581 -18.49 -19.99 34.03
N GLY A 582 -18.68 -21.31 34.01
CA GLY A 582 -18.71 -22.15 35.21
C GLY A 582 -19.97 -21.98 36.07
N LEU A 583 -20.93 -21.14 35.65
CA LEU A 583 -22.19 -20.91 36.36
C LEU A 583 -23.25 -21.90 35.88
N VAL A 584 -23.98 -22.53 36.81
CA VAL A 584 -25.05 -23.48 36.48
C VAL A 584 -26.20 -22.81 35.69
N TRP A 585 -26.49 -21.54 35.98
CA TRP A 585 -27.60 -20.81 35.37
C TRP A 585 -27.25 -20.06 34.08
N GLU A 586 -25.96 -19.93 33.74
CA GLU A 586 -25.51 -19.34 32.47
C GLU A 586 -24.24 -20.07 32.00
N PRO A 587 -24.27 -21.37 31.67
CA PRO A 587 -23.05 -22.16 31.45
C PRO A 587 -22.12 -21.59 30.39
N GLN A 588 -22.69 -20.92 29.39
CA GLN A 588 -21.96 -20.18 28.36
C GLN A 588 -22.48 -18.76 28.23
N ARG A 589 -21.57 -17.81 28.11
CA ARG A 589 -21.88 -16.40 27.89
C ARG A 589 -21.28 -15.93 26.57
N ARG A 590 -22.03 -15.11 25.82
CA ARG A 590 -21.55 -14.51 24.57
C ARG A 590 -20.52 -13.44 24.91
N ILE A 591 -19.35 -13.51 24.28
CA ILE A 591 -18.36 -12.44 24.25
C ILE A 591 -18.78 -11.44 23.15
N PHE A 592 -18.97 -11.93 21.93
CA PHE A 592 -19.45 -11.14 20.81
C PHE A 592 -20.18 -11.97 19.76
N LYS A 593 -20.94 -11.28 18.91
CA LYS A 593 -21.45 -11.81 17.65
C LYS A 593 -21.36 -10.72 16.60
N VAL A 594 -20.64 -10.99 15.51
CA VAL A 594 -20.56 -10.11 14.34
C VAL A 594 -21.32 -10.78 13.20
N ASN A 595 -22.14 -10.02 12.48
CA ASN A 595 -22.95 -10.52 11.37
C ASN A 595 -22.44 -9.96 10.04
N ASN A 596 -22.83 -10.59 8.94
CA ASN A 596 -22.61 -10.09 7.57
C ASN A 596 -21.14 -9.77 7.24
N ILE A 597 -20.22 -10.66 7.61
CA ILE A 597 -18.79 -10.50 7.33
C ILE A 597 -18.55 -10.78 5.83
N ARG A 598 -17.87 -9.85 5.14
CA ARG A 598 -17.67 -9.90 3.68
C ARG A 598 -16.21 -9.86 3.22
N LYS A 599 -15.28 -9.75 4.16
CA LYS A 599 -13.83 -9.64 3.92
C LYS A 599 -13.08 -10.28 5.07
N ASP A 600 -11.78 -10.47 4.88
CA ASP A 600 -10.91 -11.01 5.91
C ASP A 600 -11.09 -10.24 7.22
N THR A 601 -11.25 -10.96 8.32
CA THR A 601 -11.51 -10.36 9.61
C THR A 601 -10.88 -11.14 10.74
N CYS A 602 -10.30 -10.41 11.68
CA CYS A 602 -9.57 -10.99 12.78
C CYS A 602 -10.01 -10.32 14.08
N PHE A 603 -10.23 -11.12 15.11
CA PHE A 603 -10.67 -10.65 16.42
C PHE A 603 -9.73 -11.14 17.51
N ALA A 604 -9.52 -10.30 18.52
CA ALA A 604 -8.87 -10.68 19.76
C ALA A 604 -9.87 -10.57 20.92
N THR A 605 -9.87 -11.54 21.82
CA THR A 605 -10.67 -11.54 23.05
C THR A 605 -9.76 -11.65 24.28
N TRP A 606 -10.13 -11.04 25.40
CA TRP A 606 -9.36 -11.10 26.65
C TRP A 606 -10.26 -10.88 27.87
N GLY A 607 -9.66 -10.90 29.07
CA GLY A 607 -10.35 -10.65 30.33
C GLY A 607 -10.65 -11.93 31.10
N THR A 608 -11.67 -11.88 31.94
CA THR A 608 -12.07 -13.01 32.79
C THR A 608 -13.43 -13.53 32.39
N THR A 609 -13.78 -14.69 32.93
CA THR A 609 -15.02 -15.41 32.67
C THR A 609 -16.29 -14.55 32.69
N LEU A 610 -16.38 -13.58 33.61
CA LEU A 610 -17.55 -12.71 33.77
C LEU A 610 -17.35 -11.29 33.22
N ASN A 611 -16.15 -10.96 32.79
CA ASN A 611 -15.77 -9.66 32.26
C ASN A 611 -14.86 -9.83 31.05
N ALA A 612 -15.39 -10.53 30.04
CA ALA A 612 -14.70 -10.75 28.77
C ALA A 612 -14.87 -9.50 27.89
N ALA A 613 -13.80 -9.15 27.19
CA ALA A 613 -13.74 -8.06 26.24
C ALA A 613 -13.20 -8.56 24.90
N TRP A 614 -13.42 -7.79 23.85
CA TRP A 614 -12.95 -8.11 22.51
C TRP A 614 -12.68 -6.84 21.70
N GLN A 615 -11.88 -6.99 20.66
CA GLN A 615 -11.71 -5.99 19.61
C GLN A 615 -11.46 -6.68 18.27
N GLN A 616 -11.84 -6.03 17.18
CA GLN A 616 -11.33 -6.37 15.87
C GLN A 616 -9.87 -5.93 15.77
N VAL A 617 -9.03 -6.76 15.17
CA VAL A 617 -7.60 -6.52 14.98
C VAL A 617 -7.24 -6.74 13.51
N SER A 618 -6.10 -6.21 13.10
CA SER A 618 -5.52 -6.53 11.79
C SER A 618 -5.32 -8.05 11.64
N CYS A 619 -5.62 -8.57 10.44
CA CYS A 619 -5.20 -9.92 10.01
C CYS A 619 -3.74 -9.98 9.56
N ARG A 620 -3.14 -8.81 9.34
CA ARG A 620 -1.70 -8.58 9.17
C ARG A 620 -1.01 -8.40 10.51
#